data_AF-A0A7G9YXB2-F1
#
_entry.id   AF-A0A7G9YXB2-F1
#
_cell.length_a   1.000
_cell.length_b   1.000
_cell.length_c   1.000
_cell.angle_alpha   90.00
_cell.angle_beta   90.00
_cell.angle_gamma   90.00
#
_symmetry.space_group_name_H-M   'P 1'
#
loop_
_entity.id
_entity.type
_entity.pdbx_description
1 polymer ?
#
loop_
_entity_poly.entity_id
_entity_poly.type
_entity_poly.pdbx_seq_one_letter_code
_entity_poly.pdbx_strand_id
1 'polypeptide(L)'
;MNPRSFLKAMILLMLFPSLICLLLPDTIASIYTKIMLPLPLLIGFVLSLRIASMYKKWLQKSFFFLSLFLLFMMVANIDPLWDIVRSKVGDFIPLIVLPFQVITYSMLVISSVYTLKVMERRGLSKKDWVIMVAMLFIGIIIVMYQMIPLLRHIDLYAIFLLLIRFLDVAIVIMLTPVVLLYIRQMRLEKRESITFTTITCGIILSLTVAYGYEIAFDVPLYVIWHAIYHTGSILDALYLFSYLIIAVGLYVHTKYEEWGFRMIEKALAGG
;
A
#
# COMPACT_ATOMS: atom_id res chain seq x y z
N MET A 1 12.38 3.39 -24.12
CA MET A 1 12.83 4.15 -22.93
C MET A 1 13.14 3.15 -21.81
N ASN A 2 14.26 3.30 -21.09
CA ASN A 2 14.60 2.37 -20.01
C ASN A 2 13.60 2.56 -18.84
N PRO A 3 12.82 1.53 -18.44
CA PRO A 3 11.82 1.63 -17.38
C PRO A 3 12.43 2.07 -16.04
N ARG A 4 13.70 1.78 -15.78
CA ARG A 4 14.41 2.22 -14.56
C ARG A 4 14.66 3.71 -14.53
N SER A 5 15.05 4.30 -15.67
CA SER A 5 15.27 5.75 -15.76
C SER A 5 13.95 6.50 -15.63
N PHE A 6 12.89 5.96 -16.25
CA PHE A 6 11.56 6.53 -16.14
C PHE A 6 11.04 6.46 -14.70
N LEU A 7 11.16 5.32 -14.02
CA LEU A 7 10.72 5.18 -12.64
C LEU A 7 11.48 6.12 -11.70
N LYS A 8 12.81 6.27 -11.87
CA LYS A 8 13.60 7.23 -11.07
C LYS A 8 13.14 8.68 -11.27
N ALA A 9 12.92 9.08 -12.53
CA ALA A 9 12.43 10.41 -12.85
C ALA A 9 11.01 10.63 -12.29
N MET A 10 10.14 9.63 -12.41
CA MET A 10 8.79 9.68 -11.87
C MET A 10 8.77 9.72 -10.34
N ILE A 11 9.65 9.01 -9.63
CA ILE A 11 9.76 9.10 -8.17
C ILE A 11 10.11 10.52 -7.73
N LEU A 12 11.07 11.16 -8.41
CA LEU A 12 11.39 12.56 -8.15
C LEU A 12 10.22 13.49 -8.46
N LEU A 13 9.50 13.24 -9.56
CA LEU A 13 8.31 14.02 -9.92
C LEU A 13 7.14 13.80 -8.96
N MET A 14 7.00 12.62 -8.36
CA MET A 14 5.99 12.32 -7.35
C MET A 14 6.24 13.02 -6.02
N LEU A 15 7.49 13.38 -5.71
CA LEU A 15 7.80 14.18 -4.52
C LEU A 15 7.12 15.55 -4.57
N PHE A 16 7.00 16.14 -5.75
CA PHE A 16 6.41 17.46 -5.91
C PHE A 16 4.92 17.52 -5.48
N PRO A 17 4.00 16.70 -6.05
CA PRO A 17 2.61 16.67 -5.59
C PRO A 17 2.49 16.12 -4.16
N SER A 18 3.39 15.25 -3.68
CA SER A 18 3.32 14.85 -2.28
C SER A 18 3.70 15.96 -1.30
N LEU A 19 4.69 16.80 -1.63
CA LEU A 19 5.18 17.84 -0.73
C LEU A 19 4.41 19.16 -0.85
N ILE A 20 3.68 19.38 -1.96
CA ILE A 20 2.94 20.62 -2.17
C ILE A 20 1.89 20.85 -1.08
N CYS A 21 1.31 19.79 -0.49
CA CYS A 21 0.34 19.92 0.59
C CYS A 21 0.94 20.58 1.84
N LEU A 22 2.25 20.49 2.06
CA LEU A 22 2.96 21.13 3.18
C LEU A 22 3.11 22.64 3.01
N LEU A 23 2.98 23.14 1.78
CA LEU A 23 3.21 24.54 1.41
C LEU A 23 1.90 25.31 1.22
N LEU A 24 0.77 24.60 1.12
CA LEU A 24 -0.54 25.18 0.90
C LEU A 24 -1.17 25.62 2.24
N PRO A 25 -1.99 26.68 2.24
CA PRO A 25 -2.81 27.02 3.40
C PRO A 25 -3.74 25.86 3.80
N ASP A 26 -3.98 25.66 5.08
CA ASP A 26 -4.69 24.51 5.66
C ASP A 26 -6.00 24.13 4.94
N THR A 27 -6.83 25.12 4.58
CA THR A 27 -8.10 24.88 3.87
C THR A 27 -7.89 24.30 2.47
N ILE A 28 -6.90 24.83 1.74
CA ILE A 28 -6.55 24.37 0.39
C ILE A 28 -5.84 23.02 0.48
N ALA A 29 -4.95 22.84 1.46
CA ALA A 29 -4.25 21.58 1.70
C ALA A 29 -5.23 20.46 2.08
N SER A 30 -6.27 20.76 2.87
CA SER A 30 -7.32 19.81 3.20
C SER A 30 -8.11 19.37 1.98
N ILE A 31 -8.58 20.31 1.16
CA ILE A 31 -9.28 19.99 -0.09
C ILE A 31 -8.37 19.18 -1.03
N TYR A 32 -7.11 19.61 -1.17
CA TYR A 32 -6.12 18.94 -2.00
C TYR A 32 -5.92 17.48 -1.58
N THR A 33 -5.67 17.22 -0.29
CA THR A 33 -5.40 15.88 0.23
C THR A 33 -6.63 14.97 0.14
N LYS A 34 -7.84 15.48 0.41
CA LYS A 34 -9.10 14.72 0.27
C LYS A 34 -9.34 14.25 -1.17
N ILE A 35 -8.87 15.00 -2.17
CA ILE A 35 -8.98 14.63 -3.59
C ILE A 35 -7.81 13.73 -4.00
N MET A 36 -6.59 14.11 -3.61
CA MET A 36 -5.36 13.51 -4.11
C MET A 36 -5.00 12.21 -3.42
N LEU A 37 -5.50 11.89 -2.24
CA LEU A 37 -5.29 10.58 -1.61
C LEU A 37 -6.08 9.45 -2.30
N PRO A 38 -7.40 9.58 -2.57
CA PRO A 38 -8.15 8.54 -3.27
C PRO A 38 -7.81 8.44 -4.77
N LEU A 39 -7.38 9.53 -5.43
CA LEU A 39 -7.16 9.55 -6.88
C LEU A 39 -6.07 8.56 -7.37
N PRO A 40 -4.85 8.50 -6.80
CA PRO A 40 -3.84 7.50 -7.16
C PRO A 40 -4.31 6.07 -6.89
N LEU A 41 -5.11 5.85 -5.84
CA LEU A 41 -5.70 4.55 -5.56
C LEU A 41 -6.72 4.15 -6.63
N LEU A 42 -7.54 5.08 -7.11
CA LEU A 42 -8.44 4.87 -8.24
C LEU A 42 -7.67 4.55 -9.53
N ILE A 43 -6.63 5.33 -9.83
CA ILE A 43 -5.73 5.07 -10.98
C ILE A 43 -5.10 3.68 -10.84
N GLY A 44 -4.60 3.34 -9.65
CA GLY A 44 -4.03 2.04 -9.34
C GLY A 44 -5.04 0.90 -9.52
N PHE A 45 -6.28 1.08 -9.05
CA PHE A 45 -7.37 0.13 -9.27
C PHE A 45 -7.60 -0.16 -10.76
N VAL A 46 -7.76 0.89 -11.57
CA VAL A 46 -8.00 0.76 -13.02
C VAL A 46 -6.81 0.11 -13.72
N LEU A 47 -5.59 0.52 -13.39
CA LEU A 47 -4.38 -0.08 -13.96
C LEU A 47 -4.22 -1.55 -13.54
N SER A 48 -4.51 -1.89 -12.29
CA SER A 48 -4.45 -3.27 -11.80
C SER A 48 -5.48 -4.16 -12.50
N LEU A 49 -6.70 -3.67 -12.76
CA LEU A 49 -7.69 -4.38 -13.57
C LEU A 49 -7.23 -4.58 -15.02
N ARG A 50 -6.64 -3.55 -15.62
CA ARG A 50 -6.07 -3.65 -16.96
C ARG A 50 -4.97 -4.71 -17.00
N ILE A 51 -4.05 -4.71 -16.04
CA ILE A 51 -3.00 -5.72 -15.93
C ILE A 51 -3.60 -7.13 -15.74
N ALA A 52 -4.61 -7.26 -14.87
CA ALA A 52 -5.32 -8.52 -14.70
C ALA A 52 -5.90 -9.05 -16.03
N SER A 53 -6.45 -8.17 -16.86
CA SER A 53 -7.00 -8.54 -18.17
C SER A 53 -5.95 -9.00 -19.19
N MET A 54 -4.69 -8.57 -19.04
CA MET A 54 -3.59 -8.97 -19.94
C MET A 54 -3.01 -10.35 -19.60
N TYR A 55 -3.09 -10.77 -18.33
CA TYR A 55 -2.54 -12.05 -17.88
C TYR A 55 -3.58 -13.19 -17.90
N LYS A 56 -3.08 -14.43 -17.89
CA LYS A 56 -3.91 -15.64 -17.76
C LYS A 56 -3.70 -16.33 -16.40
N LYS A 57 -4.69 -17.12 -15.98
CA LYS A 57 -4.62 -18.04 -14.83
C LYS A 57 -4.36 -17.34 -13.49
N TRP A 58 -3.27 -17.66 -12.81
CA TRP A 58 -3.00 -17.25 -11.42
C TRP A 58 -2.59 -15.78 -11.30
N LEU A 59 -1.85 -15.25 -12.28
CA LEU A 59 -1.39 -13.86 -12.25
C LEU A 59 -2.56 -12.88 -12.48
N GLN A 60 -3.52 -13.25 -13.32
CA GLN A 60 -4.80 -12.53 -13.45
C GLN A 60 -5.51 -12.39 -12.11
N LYS A 61 -5.63 -13.49 -11.34
CA LYS A 61 -6.26 -13.46 -10.01
C LYS A 61 -5.49 -12.55 -9.05
N SER A 62 -4.16 -12.64 -9.04
CA SER A 62 -3.32 -11.77 -8.19
C SER A 62 -3.61 -10.28 -8.42
N PHE A 63 -3.62 -9.82 -9.67
CA PHE A 63 -3.91 -8.42 -10.00
C PHE A 63 -5.38 -8.04 -9.84
N PHE A 64 -6.32 -8.98 -10.03
CA PHE A 64 -7.73 -8.74 -9.72
C PHE A 64 -7.94 -8.48 -8.22
N PHE A 65 -7.37 -9.32 -7.36
CA PHE A 65 -7.46 -9.11 -5.91
C PHE A 65 -6.69 -7.85 -5.45
N LEU A 66 -5.55 -7.53 -6.09
CA LEU A 66 -4.86 -6.26 -5.84
C LEU A 66 -5.75 -5.06 -6.23
N SER A 67 -6.51 -5.16 -7.32
CA SER A 67 -7.43 -4.09 -7.70
C SER A 67 -8.53 -3.90 -6.66
N LEU A 68 -9.13 -4.98 -6.15
CA LEU A 68 -10.15 -4.89 -5.10
C LEU A 68 -9.58 -4.29 -3.80
N PHE A 69 -8.36 -4.66 -3.43
CA PHE A 69 -7.66 -4.02 -2.32
C PHE A 69 -7.53 -2.50 -2.52
N LEU A 70 -7.06 -2.05 -3.68
CA LEU A 70 -6.90 -0.62 -3.98
C LEU A 70 -8.24 0.12 -4.04
N LEU A 71 -9.30 -0.52 -4.52
CA LEU A 71 -10.65 0.03 -4.51
C LEU A 71 -11.15 0.23 -3.08
N PHE A 72 -11.00 -0.76 -2.21
CA PHE A 72 -11.42 -0.63 -0.82
C PHE A 72 -10.56 0.38 -0.05
N MET A 73 -9.25 0.42 -0.29
CA MET A 73 -8.39 1.47 0.25
C MET A 73 -8.82 2.85 -0.26
N MET A 74 -9.21 3.00 -1.52
CA MET A 74 -9.75 4.26 -2.04
C MET A 74 -11.02 4.66 -1.28
N VAL A 75 -11.97 3.74 -1.10
CA VAL A 75 -13.21 3.98 -0.34
C VAL A 75 -12.91 4.36 1.12
N ALA A 76 -11.87 3.76 1.73
CA ALA A 76 -11.41 4.13 3.07
C ALA A 76 -10.97 5.61 3.18
N ASN A 77 -10.55 6.21 2.07
CA ASN A 77 -10.06 7.60 1.99
C ASN A 77 -11.13 8.60 1.53
N ILE A 78 -12.41 8.20 1.41
CA ILE A 78 -13.50 9.10 1.04
C ILE A 78 -14.19 9.59 2.32
N ASP A 79 -13.71 10.70 2.88
CA ASP A 79 -14.27 11.34 4.09
C ASP A 79 -15.80 11.48 4.05
N PRO A 80 -16.43 12.03 2.99
CA PRO A 80 -17.88 12.23 2.99
C PRO A 80 -18.67 10.94 3.16
N LEU A 81 -18.13 9.80 2.70
CA LEU A 81 -18.77 8.50 2.84
C LEU A 81 -18.75 8.06 4.30
N TRP A 82 -17.60 8.18 4.97
CA TRP A 82 -17.47 7.78 6.37
C TRP A 82 -18.15 8.75 7.34
N ASP A 83 -18.29 10.03 7.00
CA ASP A 83 -19.10 10.98 7.76
C ASP A 83 -20.59 10.61 7.72
N ILE A 84 -21.10 10.19 6.55
CA ILE A 84 -22.48 9.69 6.44
C ILE A 84 -22.65 8.42 7.27
N VAL A 85 -21.71 7.46 7.18
CA VAL A 85 -21.75 6.23 8.00
C VAL A 85 -21.72 6.57 9.49
N ARG A 86 -20.84 7.48 9.91
CA ARG A 86 -20.71 7.96 11.29
C ARG A 86 -22.02 8.57 11.79
N SER A 87 -22.64 9.42 10.99
CA SER A 87 -23.91 10.07 11.37
C SER A 87 -25.05 9.07 11.63
N LYS A 88 -25.02 7.90 10.98
CA LYS A 88 -26.05 6.87 11.12
C LYS A 88 -25.76 5.84 12.22
N VAL A 89 -24.48 5.55 12.46
CA VAL A 89 -24.03 4.43 13.30
C VAL A 89 -23.52 4.90 14.67
N GLY A 90 -23.13 6.17 14.80
CA GLY A 90 -22.64 6.74 16.05
C GLY A 90 -21.36 6.06 16.53
N ASP A 91 -21.29 5.77 17.82
CA ASP A 91 -20.09 5.20 18.47
C ASP A 91 -19.76 3.76 18.02
N PHE A 92 -20.67 3.09 17.30
CA PHE A 92 -20.46 1.74 16.78
C PHE A 92 -19.65 1.68 15.47
N ILE A 93 -19.09 2.80 14.98
CA ILE A 93 -18.24 2.84 13.78
C ILE A 93 -17.12 1.79 13.76
N PRO A 94 -16.39 1.53 14.86
CA PRO A 94 -15.35 0.50 14.87
C PRO A 94 -15.85 -0.89 14.43
N LEU A 95 -17.13 -1.20 14.71
CA LEU A 95 -17.77 -2.46 14.33
C LEU A 95 -17.95 -2.59 12.81
N ILE A 96 -17.96 -1.47 12.07
CA ILE A 96 -18.02 -1.45 10.60
C ILE A 96 -16.62 -1.35 10.00
N VAL A 97 -15.77 -0.52 10.59
CA VAL A 97 -14.39 -0.31 10.12
C VAL A 97 -13.58 -1.59 10.19
N LEU A 98 -13.67 -2.35 11.30
CA LEU A 98 -12.89 -3.58 11.45
C LEU A 98 -13.22 -4.62 10.36
N PRO A 99 -14.48 -5.04 10.13
CA PRO A 99 -14.80 -5.96 9.03
C PRO A 99 -14.40 -5.42 7.67
N PHE A 100 -14.58 -4.13 7.41
CA PHE A 100 -14.16 -3.51 6.16
C PHE A 100 -12.65 -3.63 5.95
N GLN A 101 -11.86 -3.39 6.99
CA GLN A 101 -10.41 -3.52 6.98
C GLN A 101 -9.96 -4.98 6.83
N VAL A 102 -10.61 -5.92 7.53
CA VAL A 102 -10.38 -7.37 7.36
C VAL A 102 -10.64 -7.82 5.92
N ILE A 103 -11.74 -7.37 5.31
CA ILE A 103 -12.05 -7.66 3.91
C ILE A 103 -10.98 -7.07 2.99
N THR A 104 -10.64 -5.79 3.18
CA THR A 104 -9.63 -5.08 2.40
C THR A 104 -8.31 -5.83 2.39
N TYR A 105 -7.83 -6.21 3.58
CA TYR A 105 -6.57 -6.91 3.71
C TYR A 105 -6.61 -8.37 3.28
N SER A 106 -7.76 -9.03 3.40
CA SER A 106 -7.95 -10.36 2.83
C SER A 106 -7.72 -10.33 1.32
N MET A 107 -8.14 -9.28 0.60
CA MET A 107 -7.84 -9.13 -0.83
C MET A 107 -6.34 -9.05 -1.09
N LEU A 108 -5.58 -8.30 -0.27
CA LEU A 108 -4.13 -8.18 -0.41
C LEU A 108 -3.39 -9.49 -0.08
N VAL A 109 -3.82 -10.19 0.96
CA VAL A 109 -3.30 -11.51 1.35
C VAL A 109 -3.54 -12.53 0.25
N ILE A 110 -4.76 -12.59 -0.28
CA ILE A 110 -5.11 -13.49 -1.40
C ILE A 110 -4.31 -13.13 -2.65
N SER A 111 -4.16 -11.84 -2.97
CA SER A 111 -3.33 -11.36 -4.07
C SER A 111 -1.89 -11.87 -3.94
N SER A 112 -1.31 -11.77 -2.74
CA SER A 112 0.04 -12.22 -2.42
C SER A 112 0.20 -13.73 -2.52
N VAL A 113 -0.79 -14.51 -2.05
CA VAL A 113 -0.80 -15.98 -2.20
C VAL A 113 -0.81 -16.37 -3.68
N TYR A 114 -1.58 -15.68 -4.52
CA TYR A 114 -1.57 -15.93 -5.96
C TYR A 114 -0.25 -15.53 -6.62
N THR A 115 0.39 -14.44 -6.18
CA THR A 115 1.74 -14.09 -6.63
C THR A 115 2.72 -15.22 -6.30
N LEU A 116 2.74 -15.68 -5.04
CA LEU A 116 3.63 -16.75 -4.59
C LEU A 116 3.40 -18.07 -5.34
N LYS A 117 2.17 -18.38 -5.77
CA LYS A 117 1.87 -19.57 -6.58
C LYS A 117 2.45 -19.51 -8.00
N VAL A 118 2.63 -18.32 -8.56
CA VAL A 118 3.28 -18.12 -9.87
C VAL A 118 4.79 -18.21 -9.75
N MET A 119 5.31 -17.93 -8.56
CA MET A 119 6.74 -17.94 -8.29
C MET A 119 7.25 -19.35 -8.06
N GLU A 120 8.40 -19.69 -8.65
CA GLU A 120 9.05 -20.97 -8.38
C GLU A 120 9.46 -21.03 -6.90
N ARG A 121 9.19 -22.16 -6.21
CA ARG A 121 9.61 -22.38 -4.83
C ARG A 121 11.13 -22.27 -4.73
N ARG A 122 11.62 -21.12 -4.26
CA ARG A 122 13.04 -20.87 -4.01
C ARG A 122 13.23 -20.49 -2.54
N GLY A 123 14.26 -21.05 -1.92
CA GLY A 123 14.56 -20.79 -0.51
C GLY A 123 15.07 -19.37 -0.26
N LEU A 124 14.74 -18.80 0.90
CA LEU A 124 15.21 -17.49 1.36
C LEU A 124 16.71 -17.52 1.70
N SER A 125 17.44 -16.45 1.42
CA SER A 125 18.86 -16.33 1.78
C SER A 125 19.01 -15.93 3.25
N LYS A 126 20.22 -16.10 3.81
CA LYS A 126 20.51 -15.61 5.18
C LYS A 126 20.22 -14.12 5.34
N LYS A 127 20.47 -13.30 4.31
CA LYS A 127 20.17 -11.86 4.31
C LYS A 127 18.67 -11.59 4.33
N ASP A 128 17.89 -12.37 3.57
CA ASP A 128 16.43 -12.26 3.53
C ASP A 128 15.81 -12.60 4.90
N TRP A 129 16.35 -13.61 5.58
CA TRP A 129 15.99 -13.94 6.96
C TRP A 129 16.26 -12.81 7.95
N VAL A 130 17.40 -12.13 7.84
CA VAL A 130 17.71 -10.96 8.69
C VAL A 130 16.68 -9.84 8.48
N ILE A 131 16.30 -9.57 7.23
CA ILE A 131 15.27 -8.55 6.91
C ILE A 131 13.91 -8.94 7.51
N MET A 132 13.51 -10.22 7.39
CA MET A 132 12.26 -10.68 8.00
C MET A 132 12.27 -10.56 9.53
N VAL A 133 13.38 -10.93 10.19
CA VAL A 133 13.52 -10.78 11.64
C VAL A 133 13.47 -9.31 12.05
N ALA A 134 14.11 -8.42 11.29
CA ALA A 134 14.05 -6.98 11.55
C ALA A 134 12.63 -6.43 11.41
N MET A 135 11.89 -6.81 10.36
CA MET A 135 10.49 -6.39 10.17
C MET A 135 9.56 -6.96 11.26
N LEU A 136 9.81 -8.19 11.71
CA LEU A 136 9.09 -8.78 12.84
C LEU A 136 9.38 -8.02 14.14
N PHE A 137 10.63 -7.64 14.39
CA PHE A 137 11.00 -6.85 15.57
C PHE A 137 10.35 -5.46 15.56
N ILE A 138 10.38 -4.77 14.40
CA ILE A 138 9.66 -3.49 14.22
C ILE A 138 8.16 -3.67 14.46
N GLY A 139 7.57 -4.74 13.93
CA GLY A 139 6.17 -5.10 14.15
C GLY A 139 5.83 -5.29 15.63
N ILE A 140 6.68 -6.01 16.38
CA ILE A 140 6.51 -6.19 17.83
C ILE A 140 6.57 -4.85 18.55
N ILE A 141 7.51 -3.96 18.21
CA ILE A 141 7.59 -2.62 18.81
C ILE A 141 6.29 -1.85 18.58
N ILE A 142 5.77 -1.85 17.35
CA ILE A 142 4.52 -1.16 16.99
C ILE A 142 3.34 -1.66 17.85
N VAL A 143 3.20 -2.98 18.01
CA VAL A 143 2.12 -3.58 18.83
C VAL A 143 2.33 -3.29 20.32
N MET A 144 3.55 -3.45 20.83
CA MET A 144 3.88 -3.27 22.25
C MET A 144 3.68 -1.82 22.70
N TYR A 145 3.98 -0.84 21.84
CA TYR A 145 3.79 0.58 22.14
C TYR A 145 2.35 0.89 22.57
N GLN A 146 1.36 0.24 21.94
CA GLN A 146 -0.06 0.44 22.27
C GLN A 146 -0.56 -0.40 23.46
N MET A 147 0.10 -1.51 23.78
CA MET A 147 -0.30 -2.34 24.91
C MET A 147 -0.14 -1.61 26.25
N ILE A 148 0.84 -0.71 26.36
CA ILE A 148 1.10 0.07 27.57
C ILE A 148 -0.09 0.97 27.96
N PRO A 149 -0.66 1.80 27.05
CA PRO A 149 -1.87 2.57 27.37
C PRO A 149 -3.12 1.69 27.53
N LEU A 150 -3.23 0.57 26.80
CA LEU A 150 -4.36 -0.36 26.92
C LEU A 150 -4.46 -1.01 28.31
N LEU A 151 -3.31 -1.35 28.92
CA LEU A 151 -3.25 -1.89 30.29
C LEU A 151 -3.77 -0.91 31.34
N ARG A 152 -3.80 0.39 31.04
CA ARG A 152 -4.28 1.42 31.97
C ARG A 152 -5.79 1.57 31.94
N HIS A 153 -6.45 1.44 30.78
CA HIS A 153 -7.90 1.56 30.61
C HIS A 153 -8.39 0.58 29.53
N ILE A 154 -9.16 -0.43 29.94
CA ILE A 154 -9.74 -1.43 29.02
C ILE A 154 -11.10 -0.93 28.55
N ASP A 155 -11.13 -0.38 27.33
CA ASP A 155 -12.35 -0.03 26.62
C ASP A 155 -12.48 -0.90 25.35
N LEU A 156 -13.71 -1.22 24.98
CA LEU A 156 -14.05 -1.99 23.78
C LEU A 156 -13.45 -1.33 22.52
N TYR A 157 -13.50 0.00 22.43
CA TYR A 157 -12.86 0.77 21.35
C TYR A 157 -11.36 0.50 21.27
N ALA A 158 -10.69 0.47 22.42
CA ALA A 158 -9.25 0.28 22.49
C ALA A 158 -8.85 -1.17 22.10
N ILE A 159 -9.68 -2.16 22.42
CA ILE A 159 -9.50 -3.55 21.97
C ILE A 159 -9.60 -3.63 20.43
N PHE A 160 -10.59 -2.97 19.83
CA PHE A 160 -10.74 -2.95 18.37
C PHE A 160 -9.55 -2.28 17.68
N LEU A 161 -9.07 -1.16 18.21
CA LEU A 161 -7.89 -0.47 17.68
C LEU A 161 -6.62 -1.34 17.76
N LEU A 162 -6.44 -2.07 18.87
CA LEU A 162 -5.33 -3.03 19.00
C LEU A 162 -5.43 -4.13 17.94
N LEU A 163 -6.63 -4.66 17.70
CA LEU A 163 -6.83 -5.75 16.74
C LEU A 163 -6.56 -5.28 15.29
N ILE A 164 -6.96 -4.05 14.97
CA ILE A 164 -6.60 -3.38 13.72
C ILE A 164 -5.08 -3.28 13.58
N ARG A 165 -4.38 -2.80 14.60
CA ARG A 165 -2.92 -2.66 14.58
C ARG A 165 -2.21 -4.01 14.42
N PHE A 166 -2.69 -5.04 15.11
CA PHE A 166 -2.16 -6.39 14.98
C PHE A 166 -2.30 -6.91 13.55
N LEU A 167 -3.44 -6.63 12.91
CA LEU A 167 -3.72 -7.00 11.53
C LEU A 167 -2.75 -6.30 10.56
N ASP A 168 -2.54 -4.99 10.71
CA ASP A 168 -1.59 -4.21 9.89
C ASP A 168 -0.17 -4.76 9.97
N VAL A 169 0.31 -5.02 11.20
CA VAL A 169 1.64 -5.59 11.44
C VAL A 169 1.76 -6.99 10.83
N ALA A 170 0.75 -7.85 11.02
CA ALA A 170 0.75 -9.19 10.45
C ALA A 170 0.85 -9.15 8.91
N ILE A 171 0.16 -8.23 8.26
CA ILE A 171 0.20 -8.06 6.81
C ILE A 171 1.57 -7.57 6.35
N VAL A 172 2.16 -6.58 7.03
CA VAL A 172 3.50 -6.08 6.69
C VAL A 172 4.55 -7.19 6.81
N ILE A 173 4.49 -7.99 7.88
CA ILE A 173 5.36 -9.15 8.08
C ILE A 173 5.13 -10.20 6.97
N MET A 174 3.88 -10.41 6.54
CA MET A 174 3.55 -11.35 5.46
C MET A 174 4.00 -10.86 4.07
N LEU A 175 3.90 -9.55 3.78
CA LEU A 175 4.29 -8.99 2.48
C LEU A 175 5.80 -8.98 2.29
N THR A 176 6.56 -8.78 3.36
CA THR A 176 8.03 -8.74 3.34
C THR A 176 8.67 -9.95 2.62
N PRO A 177 8.38 -11.22 2.99
CA PRO A 177 8.92 -12.38 2.28
C PRO A 177 8.45 -12.48 0.83
N VAL A 178 7.23 -12.06 0.51
CA VAL A 178 6.70 -12.05 -0.87
C VAL A 178 7.57 -11.16 -1.75
N VAL A 179 7.91 -9.96 -1.26
CA VAL A 179 8.79 -9.02 -1.97
C VAL A 179 10.20 -9.57 -2.14
N LEU A 180 10.77 -10.14 -1.07
CA LEU A 180 12.13 -10.68 -1.09
C LEU A 180 12.27 -11.85 -2.07
N LEU A 181 11.32 -12.77 -2.05
CA LEU A 181 11.26 -13.87 -3.02
C LEU A 181 11.15 -13.32 -4.45
N TYR A 182 10.34 -12.26 -4.64
CA TYR A 182 10.09 -11.70 -5.97
C TYR A 182 11.35 -11.07 -6.54
N ILE A 183 12.02 -10.20 -5.77
CA ILE A 183 13.30 -9.58 -6.16
C ILE A 183 14.31 -10.66 -6.57
N ARG A 184 14.36 -11.76 -5.81
CA ARG A 184 15.33 -12.83 -6.07
C ARG A 184 15.02 -13.61 -7.34
N GLN A 185 13.75 -13.93 -7.59
CA GLN A 185 13.34 -14.59 -8.82
C GLN A 185 13.69 -13.74 -10.04
N MET A 186 13.36 -12.45 -10.01
CA MET A 186 13.64 -11.50 -11.08
C MET A 186 15.15 -11.38 -11.37
N ARG A 187 15.99 -11.28 -10.33
CA ARG A 187 17.46 -11.22 -10.48
C ARG A 187 18.02 -12.45 -11.19
N LEU A 188 17.46 -13.63 -10.93
CA LEU A 188 17.94 -14.89 -11.50
C LEU A 188 17.43 -15.12 -12.92
N GLU A 189 16.21 -14.70 -13.24
CA GLU A 189 15.66 -14.73 -14.60
C GLU A 189 16.28 -13.67 -15.53
N LYS A 190 17.20 -12.83 -15.00
CA LYS A 190 17.75 -11.65 -15.68
C LYS A 190 16.67 -10.70 -16.22
N ARG A 191 15.45 -10.81 -15.69
CA ARG A 191 14.32 -9.94 -16.00
C ARG A 191 14.24 -8.90 -14.90
N GLU A 192 14.52 -7.65 -15.20
CA GLU A 192 14.44 -6.56 -14.22
C GLU A 192 12.99 -6.09 -14.06
N SER A 193 12.17 -6.78 -13.26
CA SER A 193 10.86 -6.23 -12.84
C SER A 193 11.01 -5.50 -11.51
N ILE A 194 11.40 -4.24 -11.60
CA ILE A 194 11.42 -3.31 -10.46
C ILE A 194 9.97 -2.95 -10.03
N THR A 195 9.00 -3.15 -10.92
CA THR A 195 7.64 -2.61 -10.81
C THR A 195 6.82 -3.24 -9.68
N PHE A 196 6.82 -4.57 -9.53
CA PHE A 196 6.09 -5.24 -8.44
C PHE A 196 6.68 -4.90 -7.07
N THR A 197 8.01 -4.89 -6.95
CA THR A 197 8.69 -4.44 -5.73
C THR A 197 8.29 -3.01 -5.36
N THR A 198 8.27 -2.10 -6.33
CA THR A 198 7.83 -0.72 -6.11
C THR A 198 6.39 -0.64 -5.61
N ILE A 199 5.47 -1.40 -6.21
CA ILE A 199 4.06 -1.47 -5.79
C ILE A 199 3.98 -1.93 -4.33
N THR A 200 4.60 -3.06 -3.99
CA THR A 200 4.52 -3.59 -2.62
C THR A 200 5.23 -2.71 -1.60
N CYS A 201 6.34 -2.05 -1.96
CA CYS A 201 6.98 -1.06 -1.10
C CYS A 201 6.05 0.13 -0.81
N GLY A 202 5.31 0.62 -1.81
CA GLY A 202 4.29 1.66 -1.59
C GLY A 202 3.19 1.20 -0.65
N ILE A 203 2.73 -0.05 -0.78
CA ILE A 203 1.75 -0.64 0.15
C ILE A 203 2.30 -0.72 1.57
N ILE A 204 3.50 -1.27 1.76
CA ILE A 204 4.14 -1.37 3.08
C ILE A 204 4.31 0.02 3.69
N LEU A 205 4.77 1.01 2.92
CA LEU A 205 4.92 2.38 3.40
C LEU A 205 3.57 2.96 3.85
N SER A 206 2.50 2.80 3.06
CA SER A 206 1.16 3.28 3.44
C SER A 206 0.61 2.60 4.70
N LEU A 207 0.93 1.33 4.95
CA LEU A 207 0.48 0.62 6.15
C LEU A 207 1.30 0.94 7.40
N THR A 208 2.52 1.47 7.24
CA THR A 208 3.45 1.67 8.37
C THR A 208 3.62 3.13 8.77
N VAL A 209 3.32 4.07 7.88
CA VAL A 209 3.64 5.49 8.08
C VAL A 209 2.94 6.11 9.30
N ALA A 210 1.66 5.81 9.55
CA ALA A 210 0.94 6.36 10.70
C ALA A 210 1.54 5.87 12.03
N TYR A 211 1.99 4.62 12.09
CA TYR A 211 2.67 4.08 13.27
C TYR A 211 4.05 4.70 13.48
N GLY A 212 4.80 4.90 12.38
CA GLY A 212 6.07 5.64 12.44
C GLY A 212 5.88 7.06 12.94
N TYR A 213 4.81 7.74 12.51
CA TYR A 213 4.46 9.09 12.96
C TYR A 213 4.06 9.10 14.44
N GLU A 214 3.19 8.19 14.87
CA GLU A 214 2.79 8.05 16.28
C GLU A 214 4.01 7.84 17.19
N ILE A 215 4.92 6.93 16.83
CA ILE A 215 6.12 6.65 17.63
C ILE A 215 7.08 7.86 17.64
N ALA A 216 7.23 8.55 16.51
CA ALA A 216 8.18 9.66 16.39
C ALA A 216 7.70 10.95 17.10
N PHE A 217 6.39 11.20 17.10
CA PHE A 217 5.80 12.44 17.61
C PHE A 217 4.98 12.26 18.89
N ASP A 218 4.86 11.03 19.39
CA ASP A 218 4.04 10.64 20.56
C ASP A 218 2.57 11.12 20.45
N VAL A 219 2.03 11.12 19.23
CA VAL A 219 0.64 11.50 18.96
C VAL A 219 -0.19 10.23 18.76
N PRO A 220 -1.20 9.95 19.60
CA PRO A 220 -1.97 8.72 19.49
C PRO A 220 -2.80 8.67 18.20
N LEU A 221 -2.95 7.47 17.62
CA LEU A 221 -3.63 7.27 16.32
C LEU A 221 -5.03 7.87 16.22
N TYR A 222 -5.81 7.87 17.32
CA TYR A 222 -7.15 8.47 17.29
C TYR A 222 -7.09 10.00 17.08
N VAL A 223 -6.06 10.68 17.60
CA VAL A 223 -5.82 12.11 17.34
C VAL A 223 -5.31 12.31 15.93
N ILE A 224 -4.43 11.43 15.44
CA ILE A 224 -3.92 11.49 14.07
C ILE A 224 -5.08 11.48 13.07
N TRP A 225 -6.04 10.57 13.25
CA TRP A 225 -7.20 10.44 12.39
C TRP A 225 -8.10 11.69 12.37
N HIS A 226 -8.30 12.33 13.53
CA HIS A 226 -9.24 13.46 13.66
C HIS A 226 -8.63 14.84 13.43
N ALA A 227 -7.34 15.02 13.73
CA ALA A 227 -6.71 16.34 13.80
C ALA A 227 -5.53 16.52 12.84
N ILE A 228 -5.01 15.44 12.23
CA ILE A 228 -3.78 15.50 11.42
C ILE A 228 -4.04 14.98 10.00
N TYR A 229 -4.94 14.03 9.84
CA TYR A 229 -5.32 13.53 8.52
C TYR A 229 -6.09 14.57 7.71
N HIS A 230 -5.78 14.69 6.43
CA HIS A 230 -6.38 15.67 5.52
C HIS A 230 -6.19 17.13 5.97
N THR A 231 -5.04 17.45 6.54
CA THR A 231 -4.71 18.83 6.97
C THR A 231 -3.55 19.43 6.17
N GLY A 232 -2.89 18.65 5.31
CA GLY A 232 -1.63 19.06 4.68
C GLY A 232 -0.42 18.73 5.55
N SER A 233 -0.51 17.71 6.38
CA SER A 233 0.57 17.30 7.27
C SER A 233 1.66 16.50 6.54
N ILE A 234 2.81 16.33 7.20
CA ILE A 234 3.88 15.40 6.73
C ILE A 234 3.33 13.98 6.55
N LEU A 235 2.36 13.59 7.38
CA LEU A 235 1.70 12.30 7.25
C LEU A 235 0.91 12.19 5.93
N ASP A 236 0.14 13.23 5.58
CA ASP A 236 -0.60 13.28 4.31
C ASP A 236 0.35 13.22 3.10
N ALA A 237 1.48 13.92 3.18
CA ALA A 237 2.52 13.89 2.15
C ALA A 237 3.06 12.46 1.94
N LEU A 238 3.39 11.77 3.04
CA LEU A 238 3.91 10.40 2.98
C LEU A 238 2.86 9.39 2.49
N TYR A 239 1.60 9.52 2.88
CA TYR A 239 0.50 8.71 2.33
C TYR A 239 0.33 8.95 0.83
N LEU A 240 0.29 10.21 0.40
CA LEU A 240 0.14 10.57 -0.99
C LEU A 240 1.31 10.04 -1.83
N PHE A 241 2.54 10.17 -1.34
CA PHE A 241 3.72 9.60 -1.97
C PHE A 241 3.62 8.08 -2.10
N SER A 242 3.16 7.39 -1.04
CA SER A 242 2.96 5.94 -1.04
C SER A 242 1.96 5.48 -2.10
N TYR A 243 0.82 6.17 -2.21
CA TYR A 243 -0.23 5.83 -3.19
C TYR A 243 0.20 6.17 -4.63
N LEU A 244 0.93 7.25 -4.83
CA LEU A 244 1.52 7.59 -6.12
C LEU A 244 2.55 6.53 -6.56
N ILE A 245 3.39 6.05 -5.65
CA ILE A 245 4.34 4.95 -5.90
C ILE A 245 3.61 3.70 -6.42
N ILE A 246 2.48 3.34 -5.80
CA ILE A 246 1.66 2.20 -6.23
C ILE A 246 1.14 2.44 -7.65
N ALA A 247 0.51 3.59 -7.90
CA ALA A 247 -0.09 3.91 -9.18
C ALA A 247 0.94 3.92 -10.32
N VAL A 248 2.09 4.56 -10.11
CA VAL A 248 3.16 4.61 -11.10
C VAL A 248 3.84 3.25 -11.26
N GLY A 249 4.02 2.49 -10.17
CA GLY A 249 4.50 1.11 -10.25
C GLY A 249 3.63 0.25 -11.18
N LEU A 250 2.31 0.35 -11.05
CA LEU A 250 1.34 -0.33 -11.91
C LEU A 250 1.36 0.21 -13.35
N TYR A 251 1.51 1.52 -13.53
CA TYR A 251 1.61 2.12 -14.86
C TYR A 251 2.84 1.60 -15.62
N VAL A 252 3.99 1.63 -14.97
CA VAL A 252 5.25 1.13 -15.56
C VAL A 252 5.15 -0.37 -15.82
N HIS A 253 4.51 -1.14 -14.93
CA HIS A 253 4.25 -2.56 -15.16
C HIS A 253 3.45 -2.79 -16.44
N THR A 254 2.35 -2.05 -16.60
CA THR A 254 1.49 -2.11 -17.79
C THR A 254 2.28 -1.79 -19.06
N LYS A 255 3.06 -0.70 -19.03
CA LYS A 255 3.85 -0.27 -20.19
C LYS A 255 4.97 -1.23 -20.53
N TYR A 256 5.58 -1.86 -19.53
CA TYR A 256 6.62 -2.84 -19.74
C TYR A 256 6.10 -4.05 -20.54
N GLU A 257 4.93 -4.57 -20.19
CA GLU A 257 4.29 -5.67 -20.94
C GLU A 257 3.92 -5.25 -22.36
N GLU A 258 3.33 -4.06 -22.55
CA GLU A 258 2.99 -3.54 -23.87
C GLU A 258 4.22 -3.33 -24.77
N TRP A 259 5.31 -2.79 -24.21
CA TRP A 259 6.57 -2.61 -24.94
C TRP A 259 7.25 -3.93 -25.26
N GLY A 260 7.22 -4.90 -24.34
CA GLY A 260 7.71 -6.25 -24.56
C GLY A 260 7.00 -6.94 -25.71
N PHE A 261 5.66 -6.86 -25.74
CA PHE A 261 4.85 -7.43 -26.81
C PHE A 261 5.18 -6.80 -28.18
N ARG A 262 5.26 -5.47 -28.26
CA ARG A 262 5.61 -4.76 -29.51
C ARG A 262 7.01 -5.10 -30.02
N MET A 263 7.98 -5.35 -29.14
CA MET A 263 9.32 -5.77 -29.56
C MET A 263 9.31 -7.18 -30.16
N ILE A 264 8.53 -8.09 -29.58
CA ILE A 264 8.35 -9.44 -30.13
C ILE A 264 7.65 -9.38 -31.49
N GLU A 265 6.59 -8.57 -31.60
CA GLU A 265 5.85 -8.39 -32.85
C GLU A 265 6.74 -7.81 -33.96
N LYS A 266 7.57 -6.81 -33.66
CA LYS A 266 8.57 -6.27 -34.61
C LYS A 266 9.63 -7.29 -35.01
N ALA A 267 10.10 -8.12 -34.08
CA ALA A 267 11.07 -9.16 -34.38
C ALA A 267 10.46 -10.27 -35.26
N LEU A 268 9.18 -10.61 -35.05
CA LEU A 268 8.45 -11.60 -35.85
C LEU A 268 8.01 -11.07 -37.21
N ALA A 269 7.76 -9.75 -37.33
CA ALA A 269 7.41 -9.09 -38.59
C ALA A 269 8.61 -8.93 -39.56
N GLY A 270 9.79 -9.45 -39.21
CA GLY A 270 10.97 -9.44 -40.07
C GLY A 270 11.60 -8.04 -40.19
N GLY A 271 12.20 -7.57 -39.11
CA GLY A 271 13.09 -6.40 -39.17
C GLY A 271 14.20 -6.55 -40.20
#